data_AF-A0A9D4FW97-F1
#
_entry.id   AF-A0A9D4FW97-F1
#
_cell.length_a   1.000
_cell.length_b   1.000
_cell.length_c   1.000
_cell.angle_alpha   90.00
_cell.angle_beta   90.00
_cell.angle_gamma   90.00
#
_symmetry.space_group_name_H-M   'P 1'
#
loop_
_entity.id
_entity.type
_entity.pdbx_description
1 polymer ?
#
loop_
_entity_poly.entity_id
_entity_poly.type
_entity_poly.pdbx_seq_one_letter_code
_entity_poly.pdbx_strand_id
1 'polypeptide(L)'
;MQSREKTQMQRAVSAVRQHKMKIRVAAREFNVPRSTLSDHVHGRVGETRPGPVSLLNDEEEGALVSYLLYMADHGFPMTRKKNPCLYSGNH
;
A
#
# COMPACT_ATOMS: atom_id res chain seq x y z
N MET A 1 5.13 1.75 -14.74
CA MET A 1 5.78 2.87 -14.03
C MET A 1 4.72 3.91 -13.70
N GLN A 2 4.06 3.83 -12.54
CA GLN A 2 3.10 4.87 -12.16
C GLN A 2 3.86 6.07 -11.60
N SER A 3 3.63 7.21 -12.22
CA SER A 3 4.09 8.54 -11.81
C SER A 3 3.67 8.81 -10.36
N ARG A 4 4.66 8.91 -9.46
CA ARG A 4 4.45 9.26 -8.04
C ARG A 4 3.95 10.70 -7.94
N GLU A 5 2.63 10.89 -7.88
CA GLU A 5 2.10 12.18 -7.43
C GLU A 5 2.51 12.41 -5.98
N LYS A 6 3.22 13.51 -5.74
CA LYS A 6 3.64 13.89 -4.38
C LYS A 6 2.43 14.36 -3.58
N THR A 7 2.23 13.73 -2.42
CA THR A 7 1.14 14.10 -1.50
C THR A 7 1.32 15.53 -0.99
N GLN A 8 0.23 16.17 -0.54
CA GLN A 8 0.30 17.54 0.02
C GLN A 8 1.25 17.62 1.21
N MET A 9 1.34 16.56 2.02
CA MET A 9 2.30 16.46 3.12
C MET A 9 3.75 16.49 2.62
N GLN A 10 4.06 15.74 1.56
CA GLN A 10 5.41 15.75 0.97
C GLN A 10 5.77 17.12 0.39
N ARG A 11 4.82 17.80 -0.26
CA ARG A 11 5.02 19.17 -0.77
C ARG A 11 5.27 20.16 0.37
N ALA A 12 4.49 20.08 1.44
CA ALA A 12 4.67 20.92 2.63
C ALA A 12 6.03 20.69 3.31
N VAL A 13 6.48 19.44 3.44
CA VAL A 13 7.80 19.12 4.00
C VAL A 13 8.93 19.68 3.12
N SER A 14 8.81 19.55 1.80
CA SER A 14 9.79 20.15 0.87
C SER A 14 9.82 21.67 0.98
N ALA A 15 8.67 22.34 1.13
CA ALA A 15 8.63 23.80 1.27
C ALA A 15 9.32 24.29 2.55
N VAL A 16 9.16 23.58 3.66
CA VAL A 16 9.86 23.92 4.92
C VAL A 16 11.37 23.69 4.80
N ARG A 17 11.78 22.53 4.25
CA ARG A 17 13.21 22.15 4.19
C ARG A 17 14.00 22.90 3.10
N GLN A 18 13.43 23.05 1.91
CA GLN A 18 14.11 23.60 0.73
C GLN A 18 13.91 25.12 0.61
N HIS A 19 12.69 25.60 0.82
CA HIS A 19 12.36 27.03 0.68
C HIS A 19 12.43 27.82 1.99
N LYS A 20 12.93 27.20 3.08
CA LYS A 20 13.03 27.79 4.43
C LYS A 20 11.73 28.44 4.93
N MET A 21 10.57 27.93 4.50
CA MET A 21 9.28 28.44 4.91
C MET A 21 8.99 28.04 6.36
N LYS A 22 8.37 28.94 7.15
CA LYS A 22 7.95 28.62 8.52
C LYS A 22 6.87 27.53 8.49
N ILE A 23 6.97 26.53 9.37
CA ILE A 23 6.04 25.38 9.47
C ILE A 23 4.56 25.83 9.48
N ARG A 24 4.23 26.89 10.22
CA ARG A 24 2.86 27.41 10.31
C ARG A 24 2.33 27.94 8.97
N VAL A 25 3.19 28.55 8.16
CA VAL A 25 2.80 29.10 6.85
C VAL A 25 2.60 27.95 5.87
N ALA A 26 3.55 27.01 5.81
CA ALA A 26 3.43 25.82 4.97
C ALA A 26 2.19 24.98 5.33
N ALA A 27 1.90 24.78 6.62
CA ALA A 27 0.71 24.04 7.05
C ALA A 27 -0.59 24.67 6.54
N ARG A 28 -0.70 26.00 6.57
CA ARG A 28 -1.87 26.73 6.07
C ARG A 28 -1.96 26.67 4.54
N GLU A 29 -0.83 26.79 3.86
CA GLU A 29 -0.78 26.86 2.40
C GLU A 29 -1.09 25.52 1.74
N PHE A 30 -0.58 24.43 2.31
CA PHE A 30 -0.82 23.07 1.81
C PHE A 30 -2.01 22.38 2.49
N ASN A 31 -2.76 23.07 3.35
CA ASN A 31 -3.89 22.55 4.12
C ASN A 31 -3.58 21.24 4.86
N VAL A 32 -2.44 21.19 5.56
CA VAL A 32 -2.04 20.03 6.36
C VAL A 32 -1.98 20.37 7.86
N PRO A 33 -2.24 19.42 8.76
CA PRO A 33 -2.15 19.67 10.19
C PRO A 33 -0.72 20.08 10.59
N ARG A 34 -0.63 21.14 11.38
CA ARG A 34 0.66 21.71 11.82
C ARG A 34 1.50 20.72 12.62
N SER A 35 0.87 20.02 13.57
CA SER A 35 1.55 19.02 14.43
C SER A 35 2.16 17.92 13.57
N THR A 36 1.37 17.34 12.67
CA THR A 36 1.81 16.30 11.73
C THR A 36 2.93 16.79 10.82
N LEU A 37 2.82 18.00 10.27
CA LEU A 37 3.90 18.58 9.46
C LEU A 37 5.19 18.76 10.28
N SER A 38 5.07 19.21 11.54
CA SER A 38 6.21 19.32 12.45
C SER A 38 6.86 17.96 12.70
N ASP A 39 6.07 16.92 12.95
CA ASP A 39 6.60 15.57 13.20
C ASP A 39 7.33 15.00 11.99
N HIS A 40 6.83 15.23 10.76
CA HIS A 40 7.55 14.86 9.54
C HIS A 40 8.82 15.69 9.32
N VAL A 41 8.79 17.00 9.58
CA VAL A 41 9.98 17.88 9.43
C VAL A 41 11.09 17.45 10.38
N HIS A 42 10.77 17.13 11.64
CA HIS A 42 11.72 16.68 12.66
C HIS A 42 12.04 15.17 12.59
N GLY A 43 11.47 14.44 11.64
CA GLY A 43 11.76 13.02 11.41
C GLY A 43 11.16 12.06 12.45
N ARG A 44 10.18 12.50 13.24
CA ARG A 44 9.48 11.64 14.21
C ARG A 44 8.52 10.65 13.54
N VAL A 45 8.06 10.98 12.33
CA VAL A 45 7.19 10.15 11.51
C VAL A 45 7.88 9.89 10.18
N GLY A 46 8.17 8.61 9.89
CA GLY A 46 8.75 8.17 8.62
C GLY A 46 7.75 8.21 7.47
N GLU A 47 8.18 7.82 6.26
CA GLU A 47 7.31 7.60 5.10
C GLU A 47 6.44 6.33 5.22
N THR A 48 6.36 5.75 6.42
CA THR A 48 5.62 4.53 6.67
C THR A 48 4.12 4.78 6.60
N ARG A 49 3.40 3.82 6.01
CA ARG A 49 1.94 3.82 6.03
C ARG A 49 1.50 3.67 7.49
N PRO A 50 0.63 4.56 8.01
CA PRO A 50 0.08 4.38 9.35
C PRO A 50 -0.76 3.10 9.36
N GLY A 51 -0.38 2.13 10.20
CA GLY A 51 -1.03 0.84 10.29
C GLY A 51 -0.07 -0.28 10.71
N PRO A 52 -0.60 -1.48 10.99
CA PRO A 52 0.24 -2.66 11.24
C PRO A 52 1.10 -2.97 10.02
N VAL A 53 2.26 -3.56 10.27
CA VAL A 53 3.15 -4.07 9.21
C VAL A 53 2.36 -5.08 8.37
N SER A 54 2.54 -5.03 7.04
CA SER A 54 1.92 -6.01 6.16
C SER A 54 2.37 -7.42 6.58
N LEU A 55 1.41 -8.33 6.77
CA LEU A 55 1.70 -9.73 7.08
C LEU A 55 2.27 -10.47 5.88
N LEU A 56 1.98 -9.98 4.68
CA LEU A 56 2.43 -10.55 3.41
C LEU A 56 3.53 -9.68 2.81
N ASN A 57 4.53 -10.32 2.24
CA ASN A 57 5.56 -9.64 1.45
C ASN A 57 4.97 -9.20 0.09
N ASP A 58 5.59 -8.20 -0.54
CA ASP A 58 5.14 -7.63 -1.82
C ASP A 58 4.93 -8.70 -2.91
N GLU A 59 5.73 -9.77 -2.91
CA GLU A 59 5.61 -10.90 -3.85
C GLU A 59 4.34 -11.73 -3.61
N GLU A 60 4.03 -12.03 -2.34
CA GLU A 60 2.84 -12.80 -1.96
C GLU A 60 1.57 -12.00 -2.26
N GLU A 61 1.57 -10.71 -1.95
CA GLU A 61 0.48 -9.80 -2.29
C GLU A 61 0.28 -9.73 -3.80
N GLY A 62 1.37 -9.69 -4.59
CA GLY A 62 1.32 -9.74 -6.06
C GLY A 62 0.71 -11.03 -6.60
N ALA A 63 1.05 -12.18 -6.02
CA ALA A 63 0.48 -13.47 -6.41
C ALA A 63 -1.04 -13.50 -6.14
N LEU A 64 -1.49 -12.97 -5.01
CA LEU A 64 -2.92 -12.89 -4.69
C LEU A 64 -3.66 -11.96 -5.65
N VAL A 65 -3.11 -10.78 -5.95
CA VAL A 65 -3.73 -9.82 -6.89
C VAL A 65 -3.86 -10.44 -8.28
N SER A 66 -2.80 -11.06 -8.79
CA SER A 66 -2.84 -11.71 -10.10
C SER A 66 -3.88 -12.83 -10.16
N TYR A 67 -4.00 -13.63 -9.09
CA TYR A 67 -5.01 -14.68 -8.98
C TYR A 67 -6.44 -14.12 -8.91
N LEU A 68 -6.67 -13.05 -8.15
CA LEU A 68 -7.97 -12.38 -8.07
C LEU A 68 -8.41 -11.83 -9.43
N LEU A 69 -7.49 -11.17 -10.15
CA LEU A 69 -7.77 -10.65 -11.49
C LEU A 69 -8.06 -11.77 -12.48
N TYR A 70 -7.28 -12.86 -12.42
CA TYR A 70 -7.52 -14.06 -13.22
C TYR A 70 -8.90 -14.66 -12.96
N MET A 71 -9.30 -14.81 -11.69
CA MET A 71 -10.63 -15.32 -11.33
C MET A 71 -11.76 -14.39 -11.75
N ALA A 72 -11.56 -13.07 -11.65
CA ALA A 72 -12.54 -12.07 -12.09
C ALA A 72 -12.80 -12.14 -13.59
N ASP A 73 -11.76 -12.39 -14.38
CA ASP A 73 -11.85 -12.49 -15.85
C ASP A 73 -12.39 -13.86 -16.31
N HIS A 74 -12.07 -14.95 -15.59
CA HIS A 74 -12.40 -16.33 -15.99
C HIS A 74 -13.62 -16.93 -15.26
N GLY A 75 -14.30 -16.18 -14.39
CA GLY A 75 -15.55 -16.60 -13.74
C GLY A 75 -15.40 -17.74 -12.73
N PHE A 76 -14.31 -17.76 -11.96
CA PHE A 76 -13.91 -18.82 -11.02
C PHE A 76 -13.73 -20.19 -11.67
N PRO A 77 -12.50 -20.57 -12.09
CA PRO A 77 -12.24 -21.94 -12.49
C PRO A 77 -12.42 -22.87 -11.28
N MET A 78 -13.55 -23.57 -11.25
CA MET A 78 -13.94 -24.54 -10.23
C MET A 78 -12.87 -25.63 -10.12
N THR A 79 -12.01 -25.57 -9.12
CA THR A 79 -11.04 -26.63 -8.84
C THR A 79 -11.73 -27.78 -8.11
N ARG A 80 -12.40 -28.66 -8.85
CA ARG A 80 -12.60 -30.03 -8.37
C ARG A 80 -11.27 -30.78 -8.55
N LYS A 81 -10.47 -30.88 -7.49
CA LYS A 81 -9.54 -32.01 -7.38
C LYS A 81 -10.41 -33.28 -7.37
N LYS A 82 -10.49 -33.97 -8.51
CA LYS A 82 -10.90 -35.37 -8.52
C LYS A 82 -9.84 -36.13 -7.74
N ASN A 83 -10.08 -36.41 -6.47
CA ASN A 83 -9.38 -37.49 -5.80
C ASN A 83 -9.71 -38.76 -6.60
N PRO A 84 -8.74 -39.44 -7.24
CA PRO A 84 -9.01 -40.73 -7.84
C PRO A 84 -9.42 -41.65 -6.70
N CYS A 85 -10.68 -42.08 -6.73
CA CYS A 85 -11.20 -43.08 -5.82
C CYS A 85 -10.32 -44.35 -5.94
N LEU A 86 -9.51 -44.60 -4.91
CA LEU A 86 -8.88 -45.89 -4.69
C LEU A 86 -9.97 -46.84 -4.16
N TYR A 87 -10.66 -47.56 -5.04
CA TYR A 87 -11.36 -48.79 -4.68
C TYR A 87 -11.68 -49.59 -5.96
N SER A 88 -10.71 -50.35 -6.44
CA SER A 88 -10.98 -51.52 -7.28
C SER A 88 -10.93 -52.75 -6.38
N GLY A 89 -12.08 -53.07 -5.78
CA GLY A 89 -12.28 -54.39 -5.18
C GLY A 89 -12.43 -55.41 -6.32
N ASN A 90 -11.53 -56.39 -6.36
CA ASN A 90 -11.70 -57.57 -7.22
C ASN A 90 -12.68 -58.53 -6.54
N HIS A 91 -13.77 -58.85 -7.22
CA HIS A 91 -14.54 -60.08 -7.02
C HIS A 91 -13.97 -61.14 -7.98
#